data_AF-A0A0D6M474-F1
#
_entry.id   AF-A0A0D6M474-F1
#
_cell.length_a   1.000
_cell.length_b   1.000
_cell.length_c   1.000
_cell.angle_alpha   90.00
_cell.angle_beta   90.00
_cell.angle_gamma   90.00
#
_symmetry.space_group_name_H-M   'P 1'
#
loop_
_entity.id
_entity.type
_entity.pdbx_description
1 polymer ?
#
loop_
_entity_poly.entity_id
_entity_poly.type
_entity_poly.pdbx_seq_one_letter_code
_entity_poly.pdbx_strand_id
1 'polypeptide(L)'
;MAQAVMFPLLTLKVSYGDTGRVLTQEEWDALQVLVLSLYFAQEHAVVFTLHPSRIIHYVAFISPLLALGALAYIVYHTMTRFCSLTPMIKLKSYGYDAHQVLTTLSSEFSRIDAFRHAISNVSKLVITDSWLFHCSRFNFIVVKLEDVRFRVVNAEDTMNSLHHALGMNQYLTVAVSLPDDIQHMNFLFKIDNVSMRDLESKLGPDRIEFSSEVRLKMSLTDKFIEAFLDQAKKNPRFDNYVKEDLDPCLGCSEKLSNVKLWRKCDTLGPDEEGNEPSSVCMPCQCRPMWCVSCMARIFLAKQDQSVPTRWLEGNCPCPTCRGSDADAYLRSEKQPKHQLKADRVALMAYQD
;
A
#
# COMPACT_ATOMS: atom_id res chain seq x y z
N MET A 1 -2.68 -10.17 -65.43
CA MET A 1 -1.79 -11.32 -65.16
C MET A 1 -2.41 -12.14 -64.04
N ALA A 2 -3.19 -13.16 -64.42
CA ALA A 2 -3.78 -14.14 -63.52
C ALA A 2 -3.58 -15.49 -64.20
N GLN A 3 -2.65 -16.31 -63.69
CA GLN A 3 -2.46 -17.68 -64.16
C GLN A 3 -3.36 -18.59 -63.32
N ALA A 4 -4.45 -19.04 -63.93
CA ALA A 4 -5.26 -20.13 -63.42
C ALA A 4 -4.45 -21.43 -63.57
N VAL A 5 -4.10 -22.04 -62.45
CA VAL A 5 -3.45 -23.35 -62.40
C VAL A 5 -4.50 -24.42 -62.73
N MET A 6 -4.25 -25.11 -63.83
CA MET A 6 -5.03 -26.20 -64.38
C MET A 6 -4.90 -27.43 -63.48
N PHE A 7 -6.00 -27.89 -62.87
CA PHE A 7 -6.06 -29.16 -62.15
C PHE A 7 -6.00 -30.33 -63.15
N PRO A 8 -5.13 -31.33 -62.97
CA PRO A 8 -5.22 -32.56 -63.74
C PRO A 8 -6.38 -33.41 -63.18
N LEU A 9 -7.40 -33.65 -64.01
CA LEU A 9 -8.40 -34.69 -63.76
C LEU A 9 -7.67 -36.05 -63.78
N LEU A 10 -7.42 -36.63 -62.61
CA LEU A 10 -6.96 -38.00 -62.46
C LEU A 10 -8.13 -38.94 -62.78
N THR A 11 -8.29 -39.29 -64.06
CA THR A 11 -9.15 -40.39 -64.49
C THR A 11 -8.49 -41.70 -64.09
N LEU A 12 -8.92 -42.30 -62.97
CA LEU A 12 -8.59 -43.67 -62.59
C LEU A 12 -9.25 -44.64 -63.58
N LYS A 13 -8.48 -45.12 -64.56
CA LYS A 13 -8.86 -46.29 -65.38
C LYS A 13 -8.55 -47.55 -64.57
N VAL A 14 -9.57 -48.10 -63.91
CA VAL A 14 -9.50 -49.44 -63.34
C VAL A 14 -9.67 -50.44 -64.49
N SER A 15 -8.59 -51.12 -64.88
CA SER A 15 -8.61 -52.20 -65.87
C SER A 15 -9.09 -53.48 -65.19
N TYR A 16 -10.24 -54.01 -65.62
CA TYR A 16 -10.82 -55.23 -65.07
C TYR A 16 -10.48 -56.43 -65.95
N GLY A 17 -9.82 -57.43 -65.35
CA GLY A 17 -9.68 -58.76 -65.91
C GLY A 17 -10.92 -59.60 -65.61
N ASP A 18 -11.49 -60.19 -66.66
CA ASP A 18 -12.45 -61.29 -66.72
C ASP A 18 -13.08 -61.75 -65.39
N THR A 19 -14.19 -61.11 -64.99
CA THR A 19 -15.36 -61.75 -64.37
C THR A 19 -16.52 -60.74 -64.40
N GLY A 20 -17.53 -60.99 -65.24
CA GLY A 20 -18.61 -60.06 -65.55
C GLY A 20 -19.63 -59.81 -64.42
N ARG A 21 -19.22 -59.14 -63.34
CA ARG A 21 -20.15 -58.54 -62.39
C ARG A 21 -20.05 -57.02 -62.47
N VAL A 22 -21.09 -56.39 -63.01
CA VAL A 22 -21.27 -54.94 -62.98
C VAL A 22 -21.73 -54.58 -61.58
N LEU A 23 -20.89 -53.86 -60.82
CA LEU A 23 -21.24 -53.31 -59.51
C LEU A 23 -22.45 -52.39 -59.64
N THR A 24 -23.39 -52.53 -58.72
CA THR A 24 -24.60 -51.70 -58.67
C THR A 24 -24.24 -50.27 -58.26
N GLN A 25 -25.07 -49.28 -58.62
CA GLN A 25 -24.81 -47.86 -58.34
C GLN A 25 -24.55 -47.60 -56.84
N GLU A 26 -25.23 -48.33 -55.95
CA GLU A 26 -25.06 -48.23 -54.50
C GLU A 26 -23.65 -48.68 -54.04
N GLU A 27 -23.05 -49.66 -54.71
CA GLU A 27 -21.69 -50.13 -54.38
C GLU A 27 -20.61 -49.13 -54.86
N TRP A 28 -20.87 -48.41 -55.96
CA TRP A 28 -20.01 -47.31 -56.41
C TRP A 28 -20.08 -46.10 -55.47
N ASP A 29 -21.28 -45.76 -54.99
CA ASP A 29 -21.46 -44.68 -54.02
C ASP A 29 -20.81 -45.03 -52.67
N ALA A 30 -20.92 -46.29 -52.22
CA ALA A 30 -20.23 -46.77 -51.02
C ALA A 30 -18.71 -46.69 -51.15
N LEU A 31 -18.14 -47.06 -52.30
CA LEU A 31 -16.69 -46.94 -52.57
C LEU A 31 -16.24 -45.47 -52.63
N GLN A 32 -17.04 -44.58 -53.22
CA GLN A 32 -16.73 -43.15 -53.23
C GLN A 32 -16.76 -42.56 -51.82
N VAL A 33 -17.74 -42.93 -50.99
CA VAL A 33 -17.80 -42.51 -49.58
C VAL A 33 -16.62 -43.07 -48.79
N LEU A 34 -16.20 -44.32 -49.04
CA LEU A 34 -15.04 -44.91 -48.37
C LEU A 34 -13.74 -44.20 -48.76
N VAL A 35 -13.54 -43.90 -50.04
CA VAL A 35 -12.38 -43.15 -50.54
C VAL A 35 -12.38 -41.71 -50.01
N LEU A 36 -13.53 -41.03 -49.99
CA LEU A 36 -13.68 -39.70 -49.40
C LEU A 36 -13.43 -39.73 -47.90
N SER A 37 -13.93 -40.74 -47.18
CA SER A 37 -13.70 -40.89 -45.73
C SER A 37 -12.24 -41.17 -45.39
N LEU A 38 -11.53 -41.95 -46.22
CA LEU A 38 -10.10 -42.20 -46.09
C LEU A 38 -9.28 -40.95 -46.43
N TYR A 39 -9.70 -40.18 -47.45
CA TYR A 39 -9.10 -38.89 -47.80
C TYR A 39 -9.28 -37.86 -46.68
N PHE A 40 -10.49 -37.76 -46.11
CA PHE A 40 -10.75 -36.91 -44.94
C PHE A 40 -10.00 -37.39 -43.69
N ALA A 41 -9.94 -38.70 -43.43
CA ALA A 41 -9.17 -39.24 -42.31
C ALA A 41 -7.66 -38.95 -42.45
N GLN A 42 -7.13 -38.98 -43.68
CA GLN A 42 -5.74 -38.66 -43.97
C GLN A 42 -5.44 -37.15 -43.82
N GLU A 43 -6.33 -36.26 -44.27
CA GLU A 43 -6.22 -34.82 -44.06
C GLU A 43 -6.33 -34.44 -42.57
N HIS A 44 -7.25 -35.05 -41.82
CA HIS A 44 -7.39 -34.83 -40.37
C HIS A 44 -6.22 -35.43 -39.57
N ALA A 45 -5.63 -36.55 -40.00
CA ALA A 45 -4.43 -37.10 -39.37
C ALA A 45 -3.21 -36.18 -39.53
N VAL A 46 -3.13 -35.38 -40.60
CA VAL A 46 -2.07 -34.38 -40.81
C VAL A 46 -2.25 -33.14 -39.92
N VAL A 47 -3.49 -32.82 -39.51
CA VAL A 47 -3.75 -31.76 -38.52
C VAL A 47 -3.28 -32.17 -37.12
N PHE A 48 -3.37 -33.46 -36.77
CA PHE A 48 -2.96 -33.96 -35.45
C PHE A 48 -1.51 -34.49 -35.40
N THR A 49 -0.83 -34.64 -36.55
CA THR A 49 0.60 -34.95 -36.63
C THR A 49 1.40 -33.71 -37.07
N LEU A 50 1.31 -32.65 -36.27
CA LEU A 50 2.10 -31.43 -36.48
C LEU A 50 3.60 -31.72 -36.27
N HIS A 51 4.31 -31.98 -37.36
CA HIS A 51 5.76 -32.04 -37.34
C HIS A 51 6.31 -30.68 -36.87
N PRO A 52 7.24 -30.61 -35.90
CA PRO A 52 7.70 -29.34 -35.30
C PRO A 52 8.25 -28.34 -36.32
N SER A 53 8.79 -28.83 -37.45
CA SER A 53 9.25 -27.99 -38.57
C SER A 53 8.13 -27.20 -39.25
N ARG A 54 6.93 -27.79 -39.41
CA ARG A 54 5.79 -27.09 -40.02
C ARG A 54 5.22 -26.01 -39.11
N ILE A 55 5.18 -26.25 -37.79
CA ILE A 55 4.79 -25.22 -36.81
C ILE A 55 5.73 -24.02 -36.90
N ILE A 56 7.04 -24.25 -36.98
CA ILE A 56 8.03 -23.17 -37.10
C ILE A 56 7.78 -22.33 -38.36
N HIS A 57 7.48 -22.97 -39.50
CA HIS A 57 7.16 -22.23 -40.72
C HIS A 57 5.87 -21.41 -40.59
N TYR A 58 4.80 -21.96 -40.02
CA TYR A 58 3.57 -21.19 -39.82
C TYR A 58 3.77 -20.01 -38.87
N VAL A 59 4.48 -20.19 -37.76
CA VAL A 59 4.82 -19.09 -36.83
C VAL A 59 5.69 -18.04 -37.54
N ALA A 60 6.63 -18.46 -38.38
CA ALA A 60 7.47 -17.55 -39.17
C ALA A 60 6.68 -16.76 -40.23
N PHE A 61 5.63 -17.34 -40.83
CA PHE A 61 4.74 -16.63 -41.76
C PHE A 61 3.74 -15.70 -41.05
N ILE A 62 3.28 -16.07 -39.86
CA ILE A 62 2.32 -15.28 -39.08
C ILE A 62 3.01 -14.09 -38.39
N SER A 63 4.27 -14.23 -37.98
CA SER A 63 5.02 -13.18 -37.28
C SER A 63 5.09 -11.84 -38.04
N PRO A 64 5.43 -11.80 -39.35
CA PRO A 64 5.37 -10.57 -40.15
C PRO A 64 3.98 -9.96 -40.24
N LEU A 65 2.93 -10.79 -40.33
CA LEU A 65 1.55 -10.31 -40.39
C LEU A 65 1.12 -9.67 -39.07
N LEU A 66 1.52 -10.26 -37.93
CA LEU A 66 1.31 -9.66 -36.61
C LEU A 66 2.10 -8.35 -36.46
N ALA A 67 3.34 -8.30 -36.95
CA ALA A 67 4.15 -7.08 -36.92
C ALA A 67 3.55 -5.96 -37.78
N LEU A 68 3.09 -6.28 -38.99
CA LEU A 68 2.40 -5.34 -39.88
C LEU A 68 1.06 -4.90 -39.29
N GLY A 69 0.31 -5.82 -38.67
CA GLY A 69 -0.92 -5.50 -37.96
C GLY A 69 -0.69 -4.57 -36.77
N ALA A 70 0.34 -4.83 -35.95
CA ALA A 70 0.74 -3.96 -34.85
C ALA A 70 1.20 -2.58 -35.35
N LEU A 71 1.97 -2.53 -36.44
CA LEU A 71 2.39 -1.27 -37.06
C LEU A 71 1.18 -0.48 -37.57
N ALA A 72 0.27 -1.14 -38.30
CA ALA A 72 -0.96 -0.52 -38.80
C ALA A 72 -1.84 -0.02 -37.64
N TYR A 73 -1.93 -0.78 -36.54
CA TYR A 73 -2.63 -0.37 -35.32
C TYR A 73 -1.98 0.88 -34.70
N ILE A 74 -0.66 0.91 -34.54
CA ILE A 74 0.06 2.07 -34.01
C ILE A 74 -0.11 3.28 -34.94
N VAL A 75 0.01 3.11 -36.25
CA VAL A 75 -0.19 4.18 -37.24
C VAL A 75 -1.63 4.69 -37.19
N TYR A 76 -2.61 3.80 -37.13
CA TYR A 76 -4.02 4.18 -37.01
C TYR A 76 -4.27 4.99 -35.72
N HIS A 77 -3.76 4.53 -34.58
CA HIS A 77 -3.93 5.23 -33.30
C HIS A 77 -3.16 6.54 -33.23
N THR A 78 -1.97 6.62 -33.81
CA THR A 78 -1.19 7.88 -33.87
C THR A 78 -1.84 8.88 -34.82
N MET A 79 -2.38 8.45 -35.97
CA MET A 79 -3.13 9.31 -36.90
C MET A 79 -4.45 9.80 -36.30
N THR A 80 -5.14 8.94 -35.55
CA THR A 80 -6.38 9.30 -34.83
C THR A 80 -6.12 9.96 -33.48
N ARG A 81 -4.85 10.31 -33.16
CA ARG A 81 -4.42 10.95 -31.90
C ARG A 81 -4.97 10.26 -30.65
N PHE A 82 -5.09 8.94 -30.70
CA PHE A 82 -5.57 8.11 -29.60
C PHE A 82 -7.01 8.42 -29.16
N CYS A 83 -7.81 9.11 -29.97
CA CYS A 83 -9.20 9.50 -29.65
C CYS A 83 -10.12 8.31 -29.33
N SER A 84 -9.80 7.12 -29.84
CA SER A 84 -10.56 5.89 -29.62
C SER A 84 -10.19 5.16 -28.32
N LEU A 85 -9.15 5.59 -27.60
CA LEU A 85 -8.79 4.97 -26.33
C LEU A 85 -9.79 5.37 -25.23
N THR A 86 -10.15 4.42 -24.37
CA THR A 86 -11.06 4.63 -23.23
C THR A 86 -10.72 5.87 -22.38
N PRO A 87 -9.44 6.16 -22.05
CA PRO A 87 -9.10 7.36 -21.29
C PRO A 87 -9.41 8.66 -22.02
N MET A 88 -9.20 8.70 -23.34
CA MET A 88 -9.49 9.88 -24.15
C MET A 88 -11.00 10.10 -24.31
N ILE A 89 -11.77 9.01 -24.42
CA ILE A 89 -13.24 9.08 -24.43
C ILE A 89 -13.75 9.65 -23.09
N LYS A 90 -13.19 9.19 -21.96
CA LYS A 90 -13.54 9.72 -20.63
C LYS A 90 -13.15 11.19 -20.49
N LEU A 91 -11.96 11.57 -20.93
CA LEU A 91 -11.49 12.97 -20.86
C LEU A 91 -12.35 13.90 -21.72
N LYS A 92 -12.83 13.42 -22.87
CA LYS A 92 -13.80 14.14 -23.69
C LYS A 92 -15.14 14.33 -22.96
N SER A 93 -15.59 13.34 -22.18
CA SER A 93 -16.81 13.48 -21.36
C SER A 93 -16.70 14.60 -20.31
N TYR A 94 -15.48 14.92 -19.87
CA TYR A 94 -15.22 16.05 -18.98
C TYR A 94 -15.12 17.42 -19.71
N GLY A 95 -15.35 17.46 -21.02
CA GLY A 95 -15.38 18.69 -21.81
C GLY A 95 -14.03 19.18 -22.34
N TYR A 96 -12.97 18.37 -22.22
CA TYR A 96 -11.64 18.75 -22.72
C TYR A 96 -11.42 18.31 -24.17
N ASP A 97 -10.77 19.17 -24.96
CA ASP A 97 -10.30 18.81 -26.31
C ASP A 97 -8.98 18.03 -26.24
N ALA A 98 -8.75 17.10 -27.17
CA ALA A 98 -7.65 16.13 -27.10
C ALA A 98 -6.26 16.79 -26.95
N HIS A 99 -6.05 17.96 -27.56
CA HIS A 99 -4.79 18.72 -27.43
C HIS A 99 -4.61 19.34 -26.04
N GLN A 100 -5.67 19.93 -25.49
CA GLN A 100 -5.64 20.53 -24.16
C GLN A 100 -5.50 19.47 -23.08
N VAL A 101 -6.14 18.31 -23.27
CA VAL A 101 -5.97 17.14 -22.41
C VAL A 101 -4.49 16.79 -22.32
N LEU A 102 -3.81 16.54 -23.43
CA LEU A 102 -2.44 16.04 -23.40
C LEU A 102 -1.47 17.00 -22.71
N THR A 103 -1.62 18.32 -22.93
CA THR A 103 -0.74 19.31 -22.30
C THR A 103 -1.02 19.46 -20.81
N THR A 104 -2.29 19.63 -20.41
CA THR A 104 -2.68 19.76 -19.01
C THR A 104 -2.38 18.49 -18.22
N LEU A 105 -2.66 17.33 -18.81
CA LEU A 105 -2.47 16.04 -18.16
C LEU A 105 -0.99 15.68 -18.06
N SER A 106 -0.17 16.05 -19.06
CA SER A 106 1.29 15.89 -18.99
C SER A 106 1.92 16.80 -17.94
N SER A 107 1.46 18.06 -17.81
CA SER A 107 1.93 18.95 -16.76
C SER A 107 1.54 18.42 -15.38
N GLU A 108 0.28 18.00 -15.20
CA GLU A 108 -0.21 17.42 -13.93
C GLU A 108 0.53 16.14 -13.57
N PHE A 109 0.73 15.23 -14.53
CA PHE A 109 1.47 13.99 -14.30
C PHE A 109 2.95 14.21 -13.95
N SER A 110 3.53 15.32 -14.41
CA SER A 110 4.94 15.67 -14.15
C SER A 110 5.13 16.45 -12.86
N ARG A 111 4.07 16.80 -12.13
CA ARG A 111 4.20 17.55 -10.87
C ARG A 111 4.94 16.72 -9.81
N ILE A 112 5.74 17.45 -9.02
CA ILE A 112 6.61 16.88 -7.98
C ILE A 112 5.80 16.52 -6.73
N ASP A 113 4.70 17.23 -6.49
CA ASP A 113 3.78 17.01 -5.36
C ASP A 113 2.73 15.91 -5.61
N ALA A 114 2.88 15.14 -6.69
CA ALA A 114 2.02 14.01 -6.98
C ALA A 114 2.35 12.84 -6.05
N PHE A 115 1.34 12.28 -5.40
CA PHE A 115 1.48 11.06 -4.62
C PHE A 115 1.67 9.87 -5.59
N ARG A 116 2.77 9.14 -5.46
CA ARG A 116 3.12 8.01 -6.33
C ARG A 116 3.25 6.75 -5.51
N HIS A 117 2.38 5.78 -5.76
CA HIS A 117 2.40 4.48 -5.08
C HIS A 117 2.58 3.35 -6.09
N ALA A 118 3.54 2.47 -5.84
CA ALA A 118 3.73 1.27 -6.65
C ALA A 118 2.87 0.14 -6.08
N ILE A 119 1.77 -0.19 -6.77
CA ILE A 119 0.90 -1.31 -6.40
C ILE A 119 1.62 -2.64 -6.66
N SER A 120 2.39 -2.70 -7.75
CA SER A 120 3.26 -3.83 -8.08
C SER A 120 4.44 -3.33 -8.90
N ASN A 121 5.37 -4.21 -9.26
CA ASN A 121 6.50 -3.87 -10.12
C ASN A 121 6.08 -3.26 -11.47
N VAL A 122 4.83 -3.45 -11.88
CA VAL A 122 4.33 -3.07 -13.21
C VAL A 122 3.04 -2.26 -13.18
N SER A 123 2.51 -1.98 -12.00
CA SER A 123 1.33 -1.15 -11.81
C SER A 123 1.63 -0.02 -10.83
N LYS A 124 1.37 1.20 -11.26
CA LYS A 124 1.64 2.43 -10.50
C LYS A 124 0.36 3.24 -10.40
N LEU A 125 0.13 3.77 -9.21
CA LEU A 125 -0.92 4.73 -8.92
C LEU A 125 -0.28 6.10 -8.75
N VAL A 126 -0.77 7.10 -9.48
CA VAL A 126 -0.33 8.49 -9.33
C VAL A 126 -1.56 9.34 -9.06
N ILE A 127 -1.53 10.09 -7.97
CA ILE A 127 -2.61 10.97 -7.54
C ILE A 127 -2.08 12.39 -7.51
N THR A 128 -2.65 13.26 -8.33
CA THR A 128 -2.38 14.71 -8.34
C THR A 128 -3.50 15.44 -7.59
N ASP A 129 -3.54 16.77 -7.65
CA ASP A 129 -4.57 17.55 -6.97
C ASP A 129 -5.96 17.33 -7.59
N SER A 130 -6.01 17.11 -8.90
CA SER A 130 -7.27 17.04 -9.65
C SER A 130 -7.49 15.70 -10.35
N TRP A 131 -6.47 14.86 -10.47
CA TRP A 131 -6.53 13.65 -11.29
C TRP A 131 -5.98 12.42 -10.56
N LEU A 132 -6.58 11.28 -10.85
CA LEU A 132 -6.06 9.96 -10.52
C LEU A 132 -5.64 9.24 -11.80
N PHE A 133 -4.42 8.70 -11.75
CA PHE A 133 -3.82 7.90 -12.80
C PHE A 133 -3.53 6.51 -12.27
N HIS A 134 -4.12 5.50 -12.90
CA HIS A 134 -3.73 4.12 -12.68
C HIS A 134 -3.07 3.58 -13.94
N CYS A 135 -1.76 3.34 -13.86
CA CYS A 135 -0.93 2.86 -14.95
C CYS A 135 -0.57 1.40 -14.69
N SER A 136 -1.15 0.48 -15.45
CA SER A 136 -0.79 -0.94 -15.47
C SER A 136 -0.22 -1.33 -16.83
N ARG A 137 0.20 -2.58 -17.02
CA ARG A 137 0.69 -3.09 -18.31
C ARG A 137 -0.36 -3.01 -19.41
N PHE A 138 -1.62 -3.24 -19.06
CA PHE A 138 -2.72 -3.40 -20.01
C PHE A 138 -3.77 -2.31 -19.90
N ASN A 139 -3.86 -1.66 -18.74
CA ASN A 139 -4.89 -0.67 -18.45
C ASN A 139 -4.23 0.64 -18.05
N PHE A 140 -4.65 1.71 -18.70
CA PHE A 140 -4.35 3.08 -18.30
C PHE A 140 -5.68 3.74 -17.99
N ILE A 141 -5.86 4.20 -16.76
CA ILE A 141 -7.11 4.83 -16.30
C ILE A 141 -6.77 6.24 -15.86
N VAL A 142 -7.55 7.21 -16.35
CA VAL A 142 -7.45 8.62 -16.00
C VAL A 142 -8.84 9.12 -15.66
N VAL A 143 -9.00 9.58 -14.43
CA VAL A 143 -10.27 10.11 -13.93
C VAL A 143 -10.03 11.33 -13.06
N LYS A 144 -11.03 12.22 -13.01
CA LYS A 144 -11.00 13.31 -12.05
C LYS A 144 -11.04 12.74 -10.64
N LEU A 145 -10.24 13.33 -9.77
CA LEU A 145 -10.11 12.84 -8.41
C LEU A 145 -11.45 12.95 -7.67
N GLU A 146 -12.26 13.99 -7.94
CA GLU A 146 -13.58 14.23 -7.32
C GLU A 146 -14.57 13.06 -7.51
N ASP A 147 -14.50 12.36 -8.65
CA ASP A 147 -15.42 11.27 -8.95
C ASP A 147 -14.95 9.92 -8.39
N VAL A 148 -13.79 9.88 -7.74
CA VAL A 148 -13.21 8.66 -7.17
C VAL A 148 -13.52 8.57 -5.68
N ARG A 149 -13.93 7.39 -5.22
CA ARG A 149 -14.09 7.11 -3.79
C ARG A 149 -13.05 6.09 -3.32
N PHE A 150 -12.38 6.42 -2.23
CA PHE A 150 -11.41 5.55 -1.57
C PHE A 150 -12.06 4.94 -0.34
N ARG A 151 -12.01 3.61 -0.23
CA ARG A 151 -12.52 2.90 0.95
C ARG A 151 -11.47 1.94 1.48
N VAL A 152 -11.12 2.05 2.76
CA VAL A 152 -10.26 1.06 3.43
C VAL A 152 -11.12 -0.12 3.84
N VAL A 153 -10.84 -1.29 3.25
CA VAL A 153 -11.67 -2.50 3.39
C VAL A 153 -11.09 -3.47 4.41
N ASN A 154 -9.76 -3.59 4.45
CA ASN A 154 -9.09 -4.54 5.34
C ASN A 154 -7.77 -3.97 5.85
N ALA A 155 -7.31 -4.45 7.00
CA ALA A 155 -6.03 -4.13 7.57
C ALA A 155 -5.35 -5.42 8.07
N GLU A 156 -4.30 -5.84 7.37
CA GLU A 156 -3.54 -7.06 7.65
C GLU A 156 -2.23 -6.73 8.33
N ASP A 157 -1.93 -7.41 9.44
CA ASP A 157 -0.60 -7.33 10.05
C ASP A 157 0.32 -8.34 9.39
N THR A 158 1.50 -7.89 8.94
CA THR A 158 2.54 -8.85 8.57
C THR A 158 3.21 -9.40 9.82
N MET A 159 2.93 -10.67 10.15
CA MET A 159 3.60 -11.42 11.23
C MET A 159 5.03 -11.82 10.84
N ASN A 160 5.88 -10.86 10.47
CA ASN A 160 7.31 -11.12 10.39
C ASN A 160 7.92 -10.75 11.75
N SER A 161 8.35 -11.77 12.48
CA SER A 161 8.94 -11.69 13.84
C SER A 161 10.08 -10.68 13.95
N LEU A 162 10.79 -10.38 12.86
CA LEU A 162 11.87 -9.40 12.81
C LEU A 162 11.38 -7.94 12.81
N HIS A 163 10.20 -7.66 12.26
CA HIS A 163 9.63 -6.31 12.13
C HIS A 163 8.81 -5.88 13.36
N HIS A 164 8.49 -6.82 14.25
CA HIS A 164 7.74 -6.54 15.47
C HIS A 164 8.49 -5.61 16.45
N ALA A 165 9.83 -5.57 16.37
CA ALA A 165 10.68 -4.69 17.18
C ALA A 165 10.67 -3.22 16.72
N LEU A 166 10.18 -2.93 15.50
CA LEU A 166 10.12 -1.58 14.92
C LEU A 166 8.66 -1.06 14.78
N GLY A 167 7.67 -1.81 15.27
CA GLY A 167 6.31 -1.34 15.51
C GLY A 167 5.50 -0.94 14.27
N MET A 168 5.91 -1.33 13.07
CA MET A 168 5.33 -0.86 11.82
C MET A 168 5.38 -2.01 10.82
N ASN A 169 4.21 -2.46 10.35
CA ASN A 169 3.93 -3.01 9.01
C ASN A 169 2.52 -3.63 9.03
N GLN A 170 1.53 -2.82 9.41
CA GLN A 170 0.15 -3.11 9.03
C GLN A 170 -0.02 -2.64 7.59
N TYR A 171 -0.50 -3.53 6.73
CA TYR A 171 -0.87 -3.24 5.36
C TYR A 171 -2.37 -3.06 5.27
N LEU A 172 -2.78 -1.92 4.75
CA LEU A 172 -4.16 -1.54 4.52
C LEU A 172 -4.52 -1.89 3.09
N THR A 173 -5.67 -2.53 2.91
CA THR A 173 -6.24 -2.78 1.58
C THR A 173 -7.25 -1.70 1.28
N VAL A 174 -6.94 -0.86 0.30
CA VAL A 174 -7.77 0.26 -0.15
C VAL A 174 -8.48 -0.13 -1.44
N ALA A 175 -9.80 -0.06 -1.43
CA ALA A 175 -10.65 -0.17 -2.60
C ALA A 175 -10.83 1.20 -3.26
N VAL A 176 -10.53 1.26 -4.55
CA VAL A 176 -10.77 2.45 -5.38
C VAL A 176 -12.02 2.19 -6.20
N SER A 177 -13.08 2.93 -5.90
CA SER A 177 -14.33 2.92 -6.65
C SER A 177 -14.30 4.05 -7.68
N LEU A 178 -14.31 3.67 -8.95
CA LEU A 178 -14.37 4.55 -10.09
C LEU A 178 -15.84 4.90 -10.43
N PRO A 179 -16.08 5.90 -11.28
CA PRO A 179 -17.43 6.33 -11.64
C PRO A 179 -18.20 5.24 -12.41
N ASP A 180 -19.53 5.33 -12.42
CA ASP A 180 -20.44 4.27 -12.90
C ASP A 180 -20.15 3.79 -14.34
N ASP A 181 -19.63 4.66 -15.20
CA ASP A 181 -19.29 4.34 -16.59
C ASP A 181 -18.07 3.40 -16.73
N ILE A 182 -17.18 3.38 -15.74
CA ILE A 182 -15.98 2.54 -15.73
C ILE A 182 -15.86 1.70 -14.44
N GLN A 183 -16.97 1.46 -13.75
CA GLN A 183 -17.01 0.70 -12.49
C GLN A 183 -16.41 -0.71 -12.60
N HIS A 184 -16.47 -1.32 -13.79
CA HIS A 184 -15.86 -2.63 -14.07
C HIS A 184 -14.33 -2.63 -13.99
N MET A 185 -13.69 -1.46 -13.92
CA MET A 185 -12.25 -1.29 -13.76
C MET A 185 -11.84 -0.95 -12.32
N ASN A 186 -12.76 -1.07 -11.35
CA ASN A 186 -12.45 -0.92 -9.93
C ASN A 186 -11.31 -1.85 -9.52
N PHE A 187 -10.44 -1.36 -8.64
CA PHE A 187 -9.27 -2.11 -8.21
C PHE A 187 -9.01 -1.93 -6.73
N LEU A 188 -8.27 -2.89 -6.18
CA LEU A 188 -7.81 -2.91 -4.81
C LEU A 188 -6.30 -2.79 -4.82
N PHE A 189 -5.73 -2.05 -3.87
CA PHE A 189 -4.30 -2.03 -3.67
C PHE A 189 -3.95 -2.07 -2.19
N LYS A 190 -2.76 -2.62 -1.89
CA LYS A 190 -2.21 -2.63 -0.54
C LYS A 190 -1.28 -1.43 -0.35
N ILE A 191 -1.38 -0.79 0.80
CA ILE A 191 -0.55 0.33 1.22
C ILE A 191 -0.12 0.13 2.67
N ASP A 192 1.06 0.57 3.06
CA ASP A 192 1.52 0.51 4.44
C ASP A 192 1.00 1.73 5.24
N ASN A 193 1.12 1.67 6.56
CA ASN A 193 0.69 2.77 7.43
C ASN A 193 1.44 4.10 7.20
N VAL A 194 2.66 4.08 6.65
CA VAL A 194 3.39 5.32 6.35
C VAL A 194 2.80 5.97 5.12
N SER A 195 2.76 5.27 3.98
CA SER A 195 2.21 5.85 2.76
C SER A 195 0.71 6.10 2.86
N MET A 196 -0.03 5.44 3.76
CA MET A 196 -1.42 5.79 4.06
C MET A 196 -1.54 7.21 4.64
N ARG A 197 -0.64 7.61 5.54
CA ARG A 197 -0.63 8.99 6.08
C ARG A 197 -0.31 10.01 4.99
N ASP A 198 0.60 9.66 4.08
CA ASP A 198 0.89 10.50 2.91
C ASP A 198 -0.35 10.61 2.00
N LEU A 199 -1.07 9.52 1.78
CA LEU A 199 -2.32 9.49 1.02
C LEU A 199 -3.42 10.33 1.68
N GLU A 200 -3.60 10.21 3.01
CA GLU A 200 -4.52 11.03 3.80
C GLU A 200 -4.15 12.51 3.74
N SER A 201 -2.86 12.84 3.81
CA SER A 201 -2.38 14.23 3.69
C SER A 201 -2.68 14.83 2.31
N LYS A 202 -2.67 13.99 1.25
CA LYS A 202 -2.94 14.42 -0.12
C LYS A 202 -4.44 14.56 -0.40
N LEU A 203 -5.25 13.64 0.09
CA LEU A 203 -6.70 13.58 -0.19
C LEU A 203 -7.54 14.39 0.80
N GLY A 204 -7.03 14.64 2.00
CA GLY A 204 -7.79 15.13 3.14
C GLY A 204 -8.56 14.02 3.87
N PRO A 205 -8.93 14.24 5.15
CA PRO A 205 -9.54 13.23 6.01
C PRO A 205 -10.94 12.78 5.54
N ASP A 206 -11.72 13.67 4.91
CA ASP A 206 -13.13 13.41 4.57
C ASP A 206 -13.31 12.54 3.32
N ARG A 207 -12.23 12.26 2.58
CA ARG A 207 -12.27 11.59 1.27
C ARG A 207 -12.01 10.09 1.31
N ILE A 208 -11.61 9.59 2.47
CA ILE A 208 -11.26 8.18 2.68
C ILE A 208 -12.29 7.59 3.66
N GLU A 209 -13.12 6.68 3.14
CA GLU A 209 -14.09 5.96 3.95
C GLU A 209 -13.42 4.76 4.63
N PHE A 210 -13.54 4.65 5.94
CA PHE A 210 -13.12 3.45 6.67
C PHE A 210 -14.30 2.50 6.83
N SER A 211 -14.13 1.23 6.41
CA SER A 211 -15.11 0.19 6.74
C SER A 211 -15.20 0.04 8.26
N SER A 212 -16.41 -0.21 8.78
CA SER A 212 -16.67 -0.40 10.21
C SER A 212 -15.87 -1.55 10.83
N GLU A 213 -15.38 -2.48 10.01
CA GLU A 213 -14.57 -3.63 10.40
C GLU A 213 -13.07 -3.31 10.47
N VAL A 214 -12.63 -2.20 9.88
CA VAL A 214 -11.23 -1.80 9.86
C VAL A 214 -10.89 -0.96 11.09
N ARG A 215 -10.26 -1.59 12.07
CA ARG A 215 -9.57 -0.89 13.15
C ARG A 215 -8.13 -0.67 12.76
N LEU A 216 -7.80 0.56 12.31
CA LEU A 216 -6.41 1.00 12.19
C LEU A 216 -5.71 0.74 13.53
N LYS A 217 -4.71 -0.13 13.54
CA LYS A 217 -3.91 -0.33 14.75
C LYS A 217 -3.00 0.88 14.85
N MET A 218 -3.37 1.79 15.74
CA MET A 218 -2.47 2.82 16.23
C MET A 218 -1.13 2.16 16.57
N SER A 219 -0.01 2.74 16.12
CA SER A 219 1.31 2.12 16.30
C SER A 219 1.54 1.84 17.79
N LEU A 220 2.32 0.81 18.13
CA LEU A 220 2.64 0.54 19.54
C LEU A 220 3.23 1.77 20.22
N THR A 221 3.99 2.58 19.48
CA THR A 221 4.50 3.88 19.88
C THR A 221 3.38 4.88 20.17
N ASP A 222 2.41 5.03 19.29
CA ASP A 222 1.30 5.97 19.48
C ASP A 222 0.40 5.53 20.65
N LYS A 223 0.13 4.23 20.80
CA LYS A 223 -0.57 3.66 21.98
C LYS A 223 0.19 3.92 23.27
N PHE A 224 1.51 3.78 23.23
CA PHE A 224 2.35 4.10 24.37
C PHE A 224 2.27 5.60 24.70
N ILE A 225 2.37 6.48 23.69
CA ILE A 225 2.28 7.93 23.90
C ILE A 225 0.93 8.30 24.52
N GLU A 226 -0.19 7.74 24.02
CA GLU A 226 -1.51 7.96 24.60
C GLU A 226 -1.59 7.49 26.06
N ALA A 227 -1.15 6.25 26.34
CA ALA A 227 -1.14 5.71 27.69
C ALA A 227 -0.23 6.53 28.64
N PHE A 228 0.90 7.01 28.14
CA PHE A 228 1.83 7.88 28.87
C PHE A 228 1.19 9.23 29.17
N LEU A 229 0.50 9.84 28.20
CA LEU A 229 -0.23 11.10 28.38
C LEU A 229 -1.33 10.95 29.43
N ASP A 230 -2.12 9.89 29.36
CA ASP A 230 -3.20 9.63 30.32
C ASP A 230 -2.67 9.38 31.73
N GLN A 231 -1.51 8.75 31.84
CA GLN A 231 -0.86 8.56 33.12
C GLN A 231 -0.21 9.85 33.65
N ALA A 232 0.33 10.70 32.77
CA ALA A 232 0.86 12.01 33.13
C ALA A 232 -0.25 12.98 33.60
N LYS A 233 -1.46 12.91 33.01
CA LYS A 233 -2.63 13.72 33.44
C LYS A 233 -3.04 13.47 34.89
N LYS A 234 -2.77 12.28 35.43
CA LYS A 234 -3.11 11.92 36.82
C LYS A 234 -2.12 12.49 37.85
N ASN A 235 -0.98 12.99 37.41
CA ASN A 235 0.01 13.56 38.30
C ASN A 235 -0.38 14.99 38.74
N PRO A 236 0.14 15.45 39.88
CA PRO A 236 -0.04 16.83 40.31
C PRO A 236 0.42 17.82 39.24
N ARG A 237 -0.30 18.94 39.10
CA ARG A 237 0.08 20.05 38.22
C ARG A 237 0.92 21.06 38.99
N PHE A 238 1.72 21.84 38.27
CA PHE A 238 2.57 22.88 38.85
C PHE A 238 1.95 24.25 38.57
N ASP A 239 1.44 24.92 39.60
CA ASP A 239 0.64 26.15 39.47
C ASP A 239 1.51 27.44 39.44
N ASN A 240 2.77 27.36 39.85
CA ASN A 240 3.66 28.51 40.02
C ASN A 240 4.51 28.84 38.77
N TYR A 241 3.94 28.81 37.56
CA TYR A 241 4.70 29.13 36.35
C TYR A 241 3.95 30.09 35.42
N VAL A 242 4.67 31.06 34.89
CA VAL A 242 4.15 32.08 33.96
C VAL A 242 4.32 31.57 32.53
N LYS A 243 3.20 31.42 31.79
CA LYS A 243 3.19 30.84 30.44
C LYS A 243 4.08 31.61 29.45
N GLU A 244 4.26 32.92 29.65
CA GLU A 244 5.15 33.76 28.84
C GLU A 244 6.63 33.38 28.95
N ASP A 245 7.05 32.65 30.00
CA ASP A 245 8.44 32.21 30.19
C ASP A 245 8.74 30.83 29.55
N LEU A 246 7.75 30.17 28.93
CA LEU A 246 7.93 28.85 28.32
C LEU A 246 8.50 28.96 26.91
N ASP A 247 9.65 28.35 26.68
CA ASP A 247 10.23 28.22 25.35
C ASP A 247 9.47 27.15 24.53
N PRO A 248 9.44 27.25 23.18
CA PRO A 248 8.98 26.18 22.30
C PRO A 248 9.71 24.86 22.60
N CYS A 249 8.98 23.75 22.49
CA CYS A 249 9.52 22.43 22.76
C CYS A 249 10.71 22.11 21.84
N LEU A 250 11.84 21.70 22.42
CA LEU A 250 13.06 21.35 21.69
C LEU A 250 12.90 20.18 20.70
N GLY A 251 11.86 19.35 20.88
CA GLY A 251 11.61 18.17 20.05
C GLY A 251 10.76 18.44 18.82
N CYS A 252 9.58 19.04 19.01
CA CYS A 252 8.63 19.26 17.91
C CYS A 252 8.59 20.70 17.41
N SER A 253 9.09 21.68 18.18
CA SER A 253 9.02 23.12 17.90
C SER A 253 7.61 23.70 17.64
N GLU A 254 6.57 22.87 17.72
CA GLU A 254 5.18 23.22 17.42
C GLU A 254 4.41 23.59 18.70
N LYS A 255 4.74 22.95 19.82
CA LYS A 255 4.08 23.15 21.12
C LYS A 255 5.04 23.80 22.11
N LEU A 256 4.50 24.55 23.07
CA LEU A 256 5.30 25.05 24.20
C LEU A 256 5.78 23.90 25.09
N SER A 257 6.91 24.11 25.74
CA SER A 257 7.38 23.20 26.78
C SER A 257 6.36 23.15 27.92
N ASN A 258 5.83 21.98 28.26
CA ASN A 258 4.70 21.87 29.20
C ASN A 258 4.85 20.72 30.20
N VAL A 259 6.07 20.23 30.40
CA VAL A 259 6.34 19.15 31.36
C VAL A 259 7.58 19.43 32.20
N LYS A 260 7.47 19.15 33.51
CA LYS A 260 8.59 19.21 34.45
C LYS A 260 8.77 17.84 35.11
N LEU A 261 10.03 17.39 35.16
CA LEU A 261 10.42 16.18 35.87
C LEU A 261 10.70 16.52 37.33
N TRP A 262 9.99 15.89 38.27
CA TRP A 262 10.20 16.08 39.69
C TRP A 262 10.53 14.75 40.36
N ARG A 263 11.76 14.63 40.87
CA ARG A 263 12.20 13.45 41.63
C ARG A 263 11.57 13.44 43.01
N LYS A 264 10.90 12.34 43.35
CA LYS A 264 10.48 12.07 44.73
C LYS A 264 11.65 11.40 45.44
N CYS A 265 12.27 12.15 46.34
CA CYS A 265 13.31 11.63 47.20
C CYS A 265 12.64 11.11 48.47
N ASP A 266 12.70 9.81 48.71
CA ASP A 266 12.31 9.26 50.01
C ASP A 266 13.34 9.75 51.04
N THR A 267 12.87 10.42 52.09
CA THR A 267 13.68 10.57 53.30
C THR A 267 13.85 9.18 53.89
N LEU A 268 15.08 8.66 53.87
CA LEU A 268 15.44 7.55 54.73
C LEU A 268 15.13 8.01 56.16
N GLY A 269 14.39 7.20 56.92
CA GLY A 269 14.16 7.45 58.34
C GLY A 269 15.50 7.60 59.08
N PRO A 270 15.51 8.20 60.28
CA PRO A 270 16.74 8.40 61.03
C PRO A 270 17.47 7.06 61.18
N ASP A 271 18.77 7.04 60.87
CA ASP A 271 19.65 5.92 61.14
C ASP A 271 19.61 5.62 62.66
N GLU A 272 19.71 4.36 63.09
CA GLU A 272 19.62 3.96 64.52
C GLU A 272 20.71 4.59 65.42
N GLU A 273 21.64 5.35 64.84
CA GLU A 273 22.75 6.04 65.48
C GLU A 273 22.57 7.56 65.61
N GLY A 274 21.38 8.11 65.29
CA GLY A 274 21.02 9.50 65.59
C GLY A 274 21.73 10.57 64.77
N ASN A 275 22.32 10.19 63.62
CA ASN A 275 22.83 11.16 62.65
C ASN A 275 21.71 11.78 61.82
N GLU A 276 21.89 13.04 61.37
CA GLU A 276 20.93 13.73 60.50
C GLU A 276 20.61 12.88 59.25
N PRO A 277 19.33 12.79 58.84
CA PRO A 277 18.93 12.01 57.67
C PRO A 277 19.58 12.61 56.42
N SER A 278 20.65 11.99 55.94
CA SER A 278 21.27 12.36 54.68
C SER A 278 20.37 11.89 53.54
N SER A 279 19.49 12.76 53.05
CA SER A 279 18.81 12.50 51.79
C SER A 279 19.83 12.60 50.66
N VAL A 280 20.44 11.48 50.27
CA VAL A 280 21.42 11.39 49.15
C VAL A 280 20.80 11.80 47.79
N CYS A 281 19.50 12.05 47.75
CA CYS A 281 18.75 12.39 46.57
C CYS A 281 18.53 13.92 46.47
N MET A 282 19.14 14.54 45.46
CA MET A 282 18.86 15.94 45.09
C MET A 282 17.80 15.99 43.97
N PRO A 283 16.81 16.88 44.03
CA PRO A 283 15.84 17.07 42.96
C PRO A 283 16.50 17.72 41.73
N CYS A 284 16.11 17.29 40.51
CA CYS A 284 16.56 17.94 39.27
C CYS A 284 15.90 19.33 39.17
N GLN A 285 16.74 20.37 39.18
CA GLN A 285 16.33 21.77 39.00
C GLN A 285 16.34 22.18 37.51
N CYS A 286 16.08 21.23 36.62
CA CYS A 286 16.18 21.43 35.20
C CYS A 286 14.99 22.27 34.68
N ARG A 287 15.24 23.25 33.81
CA ARG A 287 14.18 24.05 33.18
C ARG A 287 13.31 23.14 32.27
N PRO A 288 11.97 23.36 32.21
CA PRO A 288 11.12 22.71 31.22
C PRO A 288 11.57 23.08 29.80
N MET A 289 11.87 22.10 28.96
CA MET A 289 12.26 22.31 27.55
C MET A 289 11.50 21.42 26.57
N TRP A 290 10.64 20.54 27.09
CA TRP A 290 9.95 19.52 26.32
C TRP A 290 8.44 19.63 26.52
N CYS A 291 7.67 19.26 25.50
CA CYS A 291 6.27 18.97 25.68
C CYS A 291 6.09 17.50 26.12
N VAL A 292 4.94 17.21 26.74
CA VAL A 292 4.64 15.88 27.29
C VAL A 292 4.70 14.77 26.21
N SER A 293 4.31 15.05 24.96
CA SER A 293 4.38 14.06 23.88
C SER A 293 5.82 13.77 23.43
N CYS A 294 6.68 14.80 23.38
CA CYS A 294 8.10 14.59 23.09
C CYS A 294 8.80 13.87 24.24
N MET A 295 8.41 14.15 25.49
CA MET A 295 8.91 13.42 26.66
C MET A 295 8.50 11.94 26.61
N ALA A 296 7.27 11.62 26.22
CA ALA A 296 6.83 10.23 26.01
C ALA A 296 7.70 9.50 24.98
N ARG A 297 8.04 10.15 23.86
CA ARG A 297 8.92 9.57 22.83
C ARG A 297 10.34 9.34 23.33
N ILE A 298 10.90 10.29 24.07
CA ILE A 298 12.24 10.15 24.69
C ILE A 298 12.25 8.99 25.68
N PHE A 299 11.22 8.92 26.53
CA PHE A 299 11.06 7.84 27.50
C PHE A 299 10.99 6.48 26.79
N LEU A 300 10.13 6.36 25.77
CA LEU A 300 9.96 5.14 24.99
C LEU A 300 11.26 4.67 24.33
N ALA A 301 12.03 5.59 23.76
CA ALA A 301 13.31 5.28 23.10
C ALA A 301 14.37 4.70 24.07
N LYS A 302 14.19 4.85 25.38
CA LYS A 302 15.05 4.28 26.42
C LYS A 302 14.52 2.96 26.99
N GLN A 303 13.32 2.54 26.60
CA GLN A 303 12.74 1.28 27.06
C GLN A 303 13.23 0.10 26.23
N ASP A 304 13.17 -1.09 26.84
CA ASP A 304 13.42 -2.35 26.17
C ASP A 304 12.32 -2.64 25.12
N GLN A 305 12.67 -2.52 23.84
CA GLN A 305 11.75 -2.72 22.73
C GLN A 305 11.25 -4.18 22.60
N SER A 306 11.91 -5.14 23.27
CA SER A 306 11.52 -6.54 23.26
C SER A 306 10.34 -6.85 24.18
N VAL A 307 10.03 -5.98 25.16
CA VAL A 307 8.94 -6.19 26.14
C VAL A 307 7.99 -4.97 26.23
N PRO A 308 7.10 -4.76 25.22
CA PRO A 308 6.21 -3.60 25.18
C PRO A 308 5.21 -3.47 26.34
N THR A 309 4.85 -4.59 26.98
CA THR A 309 3.90 -4.62 28.10
C THR A 309 4.44 -3.95 29.36
N ARG A 310 5.76 -3.78 29.48
CA ARG A 310 6.42 -3.18 30.65
C ARG A 310 7.00 -1.80 30.40
N TRP A 311 6.75 -1.19 29.23
CA TRP A 311 7.34 0.10 28.91
C TRP A 311 7.06 1.17 29.96
N LEU A 312 5.83 1.28 30.47
CA LEU A 312 5.47 2.27 31.49
C LEU A 312 6.13 2.04 32.87
N GLU A 313 6.66 0.85 33.12
CA GLU A 313 7.31 0.47 34.39
C GLU A 313 8.83 0.70 34.36
N GLY A 314 9.40 1.05 33.21
CA GLY A 314 10.84 1.20 33.07
C GLY A 314 11.34 2.57 33.53
N ASN A 315 12.66 2.70 33.61
CA ASN A 315 13.31 3.91 34.07
C ASN A 315 13.94 4.65 32.87
N CYS A 316 14.01 5.97 32.94
CA CYS A 316 14.80 6.75 32.01
C CYS A 316 15.53 7.88 32.74
N PRO A 317 16.80 8.17 32.41
CA PRO A 317 17.47 9.35 32.95
C PRO A 317 16.86 10.63 32.37
N CYS A 318 16.96 11.73 33.10
CA CYS A 318 16.50 13.03 32.62
C CYS A 318 17.27 13.42 31.34
N PRO A 319 16.59 13.76 30.24
CA PRO A 319 17.26 14.11 28.98
C PRO A 319 18.08 15.41 29.07
N THR A 320 17.76 16.28 30.04
CA THR A 320 18.40 17.58 30.21
C THR A 320 19.69 17.49 31.02
N CYS A 321 19.67 16.83 32.19
CA CYS A 321 20.84 16.76 33.07
C CYS A 321 21.61 15.43 33.01
N ARG A 322 21.07 14.40 32.35
CA ARG A 322 21.65 13.05 32.23
C ARG A 322 22.05 12.38 33.56
N GLY A 323 21.59 12.91 34.70
CA GLY A 323 21.84 12.31 36.00
C GLY A 323 21.26 10.88 36.02
N SER A 324 22.09 9.92 36.42
CA SER A 324 21.79 8.49 36.47
C SER A 324 20.60 8.12 37.35
N ASP A 325 20.15 9.03 38.22
CA ASP A 325 19.21 8.72 39.29
C ASP A 325 17.83 9.41 39.16
N ALA A 326 17.54 10.10 38.04
CA ALA A 326 16.24 10.73 37.82
C ALA A 326 15.21 9.73 37.28
N ASP A 327 14.84 8.73 38.09
CA ASP A 327 13.94 7.63 37.71
C ASP A 327 12.48 8.09 37.48
N ALA A 328 12.13 8.45 36.25
CA ALA A 328 10.78 8.85 35.86
C ALA A 328 9.73 7.73 35.95
N TYR A 329 9.22 7.40 37.15
CA TYR A 329 8.13 6.43 37.32
C TYR A 329 6.74 7.08 37.13
N LEU A 330 5.81 6.39 36.49
CA LEU A 330 4.43 6.86 36.28
C LEU A 330 3.45 5.88 36.95
N ARG A 331 3.12 6.07 38.24
CA ARG A 331 2.25 5.13 38.98
C ARG A 331 0.81 5.65 39.12
N SER A 332 -0.17 4.77 38.89
CA SER A 332 -1.59 4.99 39.20
C SER A 332 -1.91 4.34 40.55
N GLU A 333 -2.47 5.10 41.50
CA GLU A 333 -2.95 4.59 42.79
C GLU A 333 -4.16 3.67 42.60
N LYS A 334 -3.96 2.35 42.70
CA LYS A 334 -4.99 1.37 43.13
C LYS A 334 -4.38 -0.01 43.48
N GLN A 335 -3.86 -0.09 44.73
CA GLN A 335 -3.78 -1.23 45.71
C GLN A 335 -3.19 -2.63 45.32
N PRO A 336 -2.84 -3.56 46.26
CA PRO A 336 -2.80 -3.53 47.74
C PRO A 336 -1.40 -3.88 48.36
N LYS A 337 -1.39 -3.94 49.71
CA LYS A 337 -0.27 -4.12 50.66
C LYS A 337 0.66 -5.32 50.38
N HIS A 338 1.91 -5.18 50.84
CA HIS A 338 3.06 -6.09 50.76
C HIS A 338 3.86 -6.09 49.45
N GLN A 339 4.63 -5.02 49.25
CA GLN A 339 6.01 -5.08 48.74
C GLN A 339 6.58 -3.66 48.78
N LEU A 340 7.66 -3.46 49.53
CA LEU A 340 8.50 -2.26 49.47
C LEU A 340 8.98 -2.08 48.02
N LYS A 341 8.43 -1.09 47.31
CA LYS A 341 8.87 -0.71 45.96
C LYS A 341 8.91 0.80 45.87
N ALA A 342 10.09 1.29 45.50
CA ALA A 342 10.49 2.68 45.37
C ALA A 342 9.50 3.50 44.51
N ASP A 343 8.99 4.58 45.10
CA ASP A 343 8.12 5.58 44.47
C ASP A 343 8.98 6.81 44.11
N ARG A 344 9.50 6.98 42.88
CA ARG A 344 10.60 7.96 42.67
C ARG A 344 10.52 9.11 41.66
N VAL A 345 9.45 9.33 40.87
CA VAL A 345 9.24 10.62 40.17
C VAL A 345 7.74 10.84 39.90
N ALA A 346 7.30 12.10 39.80
CA ALA A 346 6.04 12.46 39.16
C ALA A 346 6.31 13.39 37.96
N LEU A 347 5.67 13.13 36.82
CA LEU A 347 5.65 14.03 35.66
C LEU A 347 4.56 15.07 35.88
N MET A 348 4.92 16.31 36.22
CA MET A 348 3.93 17.37 36.42
C MET A 348 3.71 18.09 35.10
N ALA A 349 2.45 18.14 34.65
CA ALA A 349 2.02 18.91 33.49
C ALA A 349 1.56 20.32 33.91
N TYR A 350 1.85 21.32 33.07
CA TYR A 350 1.36 22.69 33.27
C TYR A 350 -0.09 22.83 32.77
N GLN A 351 -0.80 23.84 33.27
CA GLN A 351 -2.17 24.16 32.85
C GLN A 351 -2.17 24.74 31.43
N ASP A 352 -3.12 24.29 30.60
CA ASP A 352 -3.22 24.65 29.17
C ASP A 352 -3.47 26.14 28.92
#